data_AF-A0A9Q1FXM6-F1
#
_entry.id   AF-A0A9Q1FXM6-F1
#
_cell.length_a   1.000
_cell.length_b   1.000
_cell.length_c   1.000
_cell.angle_alpha   90.00
_cell.angle_beta   90.00
_cell.angle_gamma   90.00
#
_symmetry.space_group_name_H-M   'P 1'
#
loop_
_entity.id
_entity.type
_entity.pdbx_description
1 polymer ?
#
loop_
_entity_poly.entity_id
_entity_poly.type
_entity_poly.pdbx_seq_one_letter_code
_entity_poly.pdbx_strand_id
1 'polypeptide(L)'
;MTSDSRNGRRNNKCTRQDGPKSRRETSTLEQLLGDECREAVSMMKHSADQSVVKETMKAAFKHRQSMVHDEDKSALVLDHFPRFLDTPGLIDQDFKMIFGEDISRKFIAKWPTFYKPRVITACKDLRPGTHVDDLLSAQEESNDYGKKMGKVSASDAADHVIKFVKVGTSMDTFLGRVGSTQPFLLGVGEKKSSIQKFYVILDQKAIPCEAQTAVAAFDELFKAHFVFAVSYDDALFSFYTFIQTTVYGIDVGTARESPRVKEIRVRLQNIEV
;
A
#
# COMPACT_ATOMS: atom_id res chain seq x y z
N MET A 1 -33.89 8.84 51.17
CA MET A 1 -32.62 9.32 50.58
C MET A 1 -31.71 8.12 50.44
N THR A 2 -31.82 7.40 49.32
CA THR A 2 -31.03 6.21 48.99
C THR A 2 -29.97 6.63 47.98
N SER A 3 -28.72 6.68 48.41
CA SER A 3 -27.55 6.97 47.59
C SER A 3 -27.06 5.70 46.92
N ASP A 4 -27.30 5.62 45.61
CA ASP A 4 -26.95 4.50 44.75
C ASP A 4 -25.53 4.70 44.19
N SER A 5 -24.56 3.95 44.70
CA SER A 5 -23.16 3.99 44.28
C SER A 5 -22.99 3.28 42.93
N ARG A 6 -23.03 4.06 41.84
CA ARG A 6 -22.73 3.58 40.48
C ARG A 6 -21.25 3.22 40.34
N ASN A 7 -21.04 1.92 40.22
CA ASN A 7 -19.79 1.26 39.88
C ASN A 7 -19.30 1.72 38.48
N GLY A 8 -18.22 2.52 38.47
CA GLY A 8 -17.59 3.01 37.25
C GLY A 8 -16.88 1.88 36.50
N ARG A 9 -17.52 1.35 35.45
CA ARG A 9 -16.83 0.53 34.43
C ARG A 9 -15.72 1.35 33.81
N ARG A 10 -14.47 1.07 34.21
CA ARG A 10 -13.26 1.44 33.47
C ARG A 10 -13.38 0.86 32.06
N ASN A 11 -13.69 1.73 31.10
CA ASN A 11 -13.48 1.43 29.69
C ASN A 11 -11.97 1.31 29.48
N ASN A 12 -11.45 0.07 29.52
CA ASN A 12 -10.17 -0.24 28.92
C ASN A 12 -10.33 0.01 27.41
N LYS A 13 -9.92 1.19 26.97
CA LYS A 13 -9.71 1.51 25.57
C LYS A 13 -8.54 0.64 25.12
N CYS A 14 -8.84 -0.57 24.65
CA CYS A 14 -7.90 -1.38 23.89
C CYS A 14 -7.52 -0.52 22.68
N THR A 15 -6.34 0.10 22.73
CA THR A 15 -5.72 0.78 21.59
C THR A 15 -5.44 -0.30 20.57
N ARG A 16 -6.40 -0.54 19.67
CA ARG A 16 -6.25 -1.52 18.59
C ARG A 16 -5.11 -1.02 17.71
N GLN A 17 -3.98 -1.72 17.74
CA GLN A 17 -2.88 -1.52 16.82
C GLN A 17 -3.21 -2.31 15.55
N ASP A 18 -4.05 -1.75 14.68
CA ASP A 18 -4.35 -2.31 13.37
C ASP A 18 -3.96 -1.39 12.21
N GLY A 19 -3.70 -1.98 11.05
CA GLY A 19 -3.50 -1.25 9.80
C GLY A 19 -2.13 -0.59 9.63
N PRO A 20 -2.00 0.27 8.61
CA PRO A 20 -0.71 0.84 8.20
C PRO A 20 -0.11 1.84 9.18
N LYS A 21 -0.94 2.62 9.88
CA LYS A 21 -0.48 3.65 10.83
C LYS A 21 -0.02 3.09 12.17
N SER A 22 -0.27 1.82 12.42
CA SER A 22 0.06 1.19 13.70
C SER A 22 1.55 1.00 13.86
N ARG A 23 2.08 1.47 14.99
CA ARG A 23 3.48 1.28 15.33
C ARG A 23 3.73 -0.19 15.66
N ARG A 24 4.67 -0.82 14.94
CA ARG A 24 5.03 -2.23 15.11
C ARG A 24 6.42 -2.36 15.71
N GLU A 25 6.61 -3.41 16.49
CA GLU A 25 7.96 -3.80 16.93
C GLU A 25 8.71 -4.35 15.72
N THR A 26 9.98 -3.98 15.59
CA THR A 26 10.82 -4.30 14.43
C THR A 26 12.13 -4.95 14.87
N SER A 27 12.70 -5.79 13.99
CA SER A 27 13.95 -6.51 14.29
C SER A 27 15.08 -5.53 14.60
N THR A 28 15.86 -5.86 15.64
CA THR A 28 16.84 -4.94 16.24
C THR A 28 18.28 -5.14 15.78
N LEU A 29 18.59 -6.18 15.00
CA LEU A 29 19.95 -6.43 14.54
C LEU A 29 20.41 -5.30 13.61
N GLU A 30 21.53 -4.66 13.97
CA GLU A 30 22.29 -3.76 13.10
C GLU A 30 21.55 -2.46 12.73
N GLN A 31 21.21 -1.67 13.74
CA GLN A 31 20.61 -0.35 13.55
C GLN A 31 21.56 0.73 14.06
N LEU A 32 21.83 1.73 13.23
CA LEU A 32 22.60 2.91 13.64
C LEU A 32 21.76 3.75 14.61
N LEU A 33 22.43 4.37 15.58
CA LEU A 33 21.78 5.18 16.62
C LEU A 33 22.32 6.60 16.61
N GLY A 34 21.48 7.55 17.06
CA GLY A 34 21.91 8.92 17.34
C GLY A 34 22.58 9.62 16.15
N ASP A 35 23.79 10.15 16.39
CA ASP A 35 24.56 10.92 15.42
C ASP A 35 25.16 10.06 14.31
N GLU A 36 25.54 8.81 14.58
CA GLU A 36 26.07 7.89 13.58
C GLU A 36 25.03 7.62 12.48
N CYS A 37 23.76 7.47 12.85
CA CYS A 37 22.68 7.33 11.87
C CYS A 37 22.53 8.59 11.02
N ARG A 38 22.62 9.78 11.62
CA ARG A 38 22.50 11.06 10.89
C ARG A 38 23.66 11.24 9.91
N GLU A 39 24.88 10.95 10.35
CA GLU A 39 26.09 11.05 9.54
C GLU A 39 26.06 10.06 8.38
N ALA A 40 25.76 8.78 8.64
CA ALA A 40 25.67 7.77 7.59
C ALA A 40 24.59 8.09 6.55
N VAL A 41 23.40 8.55 6.99
CA VAL A 41 22.35 9.00 6.09
C VAL A 41 22.79 10.21 5.27
N SER A 42 23.53 11.15 5.87
CA SER A 42 24.10 12.32 5.16
C SER A 42 25.13 11.91 4.11
N MET A 43 26.08 11.04 4.47
CA MET A 43 27.09 10.52 3.54
C MET A 43 26.46 9.75 2.38
N MET A 44 25.45 8.93 2.67
CA MET A 44 24.73 8.16 1.67
C MET A 44 24.05 9.04 0.62
N LYS A 45 23.64 10.29 0.94
CA LYS A 45 23.04 11.23 -0.03
C LYS A 45 23.93 11.55 -1.23
N HIS A 46 25.22 11.25 -1.15
CA HIS A 46 26.17 11.45 -2.24
C HIS A 46 26.78 10.15 -2.80
N SER A 47 26.40 8.98 -2.26
CA SER A 47 26.86 7.70 -2.76
C SER A 47 26.20 7.33 -4.09
N ALA A 48 26.98 6.84 -5.05
CA ALA A 48 26.53 6.24 -6.30
C ALA A 48 26.40 4.70 -6.21
N ASP A 49 26.94 4.09 -5.13
CA ASP A 49 26.89 2.65 -4.92
C ASP A 49 25.54 2.24 -4.32
N GLN A 50 24.75 1.52 -5.13
CA GLN A 50 23.42 1.05 -4.78
C GLN A 50 23.43 0.04 -3.62
N SER A 51 24.48 -0.78 -3.47
CA SER A 51 24.59 -1.73 -2.36
C SER A 51 24.79 -0.97 -1.04
N VAL A 52 25.73 -0.03 -1.04
CA VAL A 52 26.01 0.83 0.13
C VAL A 52 24.77 1.65 0.51
N VAL A 53 24.03 2.17 -0.48
CA VAL A 53 22.76 2.87 -0.23
C VAL A 53 21.75 1.94 0.43
N LYS A 54 21.51 0.73 -0.11
CA LYS A 54 20.54 -0.22 0.45
C LYS A 54 20.91 -0.65 1.88
N GLU A 55 22.18 -0.96 2.13
CA GLU A 55 22.71 -1.32 3.45
C GLU A 55 22.56 -0.16 4.45
N THR A 56 22.90 1.06 4.05
CA THR A 56 22.77 2.24 4.91
C THR A 56 21.29 2.57 5.19
N MET A 57 20.41 2.47 4.19
CA MET A 57 18.96 2.59 4.36
C MET A 57 18.43 1.55 5.36
N LYS A 58 18.92 0.31 5.26
CA LYS A 58 18.55 -0.78 6.18
C LYS A 58 19.01 -0.47 7.61
N ALA A 59 20.23 0.02 7.78
CA ALA A 59 20.79 0.37 9.08
C ALA A 59 20.12 1.60 9.72
N ALA A 60 19.59 2.53 8.91
CA ALA A 60 18.86 3.72 9.37
C ALA A 60 17.35 3.49 9.59
N PHE A 61 16.87 2.26 9.43
CA PHE A 61 15.44 1.92 9.41
C PHE A 61 14.69 2.36 10.67
N LYS A 62 15.22 2.13 11.87
CA LYS A 62 14.58 2.55 13.14
C LYS A 62 14.45 4.07 13.26
N HIS A 63 15.48 4.81 12.85
CA HIS A 63 15.44 6.27 12.86
C HIS A 63 14.35 6.79 11.93
N ARG A 64 14.29 6.24 10.72
CA ARG A 64 13.25 6.54 9.74
C ARG A 64 11.85 6.17 10.23
N GLN A 65 11.66 5.01 10.84
CA GLN A 65 10.37 4.61 11.42
C GLN A 65 9.92 5.54 12.55
N SER A 66 10.86 6.03 13.37
CA SER A 66 10.52 7.03 14.37
C SER A 66 10.05 8.34 13.75
N MET A 67 10.59 8.72 12.59
CA MET A 67 10.21 9.94 11.86
C MET A 67 8.86 9.78 11.15
N VAL A 68 8.60 8.62 10.55
CA VAL A 68 7.34 8.27 9.87
C VAL A 68 6.14 8.36 10.83
N HIS A 69 6.34 8.04 12.11
CA HIS A 69 5.29 8.12 13.14
C HIS A 69 5.29 9.42 13.95
N ASP A 70 6.12 10.40 13.59
CA ASP A 70 6.17 11.73 14.20
C ASP A 70 5.29 12.69 13.37
N GLU A 71 4.24 13.25 13.97
CA GLU A 71 3.23 14.07 13.27
C GLU A 71 3.82 15.30 12.57
N ASP A 72 4.91 15.87 13.12
CA ASP A 72 5.55 17.06 12.57
C ASP A 72 6.58 16.72 11.47
N LYS A 73 7.10 15.48 11.47
CA LYS A 73 8.19 15.08 10.57
C LYS A 73 7.79 14.08 9.48
N SER A 74 6.63 13.43 9.60
CA SER A 74 6.22 12.35 8.68
C SER A 74 6.19 12.80 7.22
N ALA A 75 5.71 14.01 6.94
CA ALA A 75 5.64 14.59 5.60
C ALA A 75 7.02 14.91 4.99
N LEU A 76 8.07 15.00 5.82
CA LEU A 76 9.43 15.31 5.41
C LEU A 76 10.30 14.06 5.25
N VAL A 77 9.76 12.86 5.47
CA VAL A 77 10.52 11.60 5.40
C VAL A 77 11.24 11.45 4.06
N LEU A 78 10.58 11.79 2.95
CA LEU A 78 11.20 11.71 1.62
C LEU A 78 12.25 12.81 1.36
N ASP A 79 12.24 13.92 2.11
CA ASP A 79 13.30 14.95 2.06
C ASP A 79 14.54 14.53 2.87
N HIS A 80 14.32 13.86 4.00
CA HIS A 80 15.39 13.33 4.83
C HIS A 80 16.04 12.07 4.22
N PHE A 81 15.24 11.22 3.57
CA PHE A 81 15.66 9.99 2.91
C PHE A 81 15.40 10.03 1.39
N PRO A 82 16.10 10.92 0.64
CA PRO A 82 15.84 11.15 -0.78
C PRO A 82 16.17 9.93 -1.65
N ARG A 83 16.90 8.94 -1.13
CA ARG A 83 17.23 7.70 -1.85
C ARG A 83 16.01 6.86 -2.21
N PHE A 84 14.87 7.03 -1.53
CA PHE A 84 13.62 6.47 -2.01
C PHE A 84 13.23 6.96 -3.41
N LEU A 85 13.70 8.13 -3.85
CA LEU A 85 13.30 8.74 -5.13
C LEU A 85 14.18 8.29 -6.31
N ASP A 86 15.31 7.63 -6.04
CA ASP A 86 16.28 7.23 -7.06
C ASP A 86 16.70 5.74 -6.99
N THR A 87 16.38 5.04 -5.89
CA THR A 87 16.83 3.68 -5.63
C THR A 87 15.62 2.72 -5.49
N PRO A 88 15.28 1.96 -6.55
CA PRO A 88 14.19 0.99 -6.52
C PRO A 88 14.40 -0.13 -5.48
N GLY A 89 13.29 -0.68 -4.99
CA GLY A 89 13.28 -1.82 -4.05
C GLY A 89 13.38 -1.45 -2.57
N LEU A 90 13.54 -0.16 -2.22
CA LEU A 90 13.62 0.28 -0.83
C LEU A 90 12.28 0.13 -0.07
N ILE A 91 11.14 0.23 -0.76
CA ILE A 91 9.82 -0.05 -0.15
C ILE A 91 9.75 -1.52 0.29
N ASP A 92 10.12 -2.45 -0.58
CA ASP A 92 10.12 -3.87 -0.26
C ASP A 92 11.10 -4.20 0.87
N GLN A 93 12.30 -3.61 0.84
CA GLN A 93 13.30 -3.73 1.91
C GLN A 93 12.72 -3.34 3.28
N ASP A 94 12.12 -2.16 3.38
CA ASP A 94 11.55 -1.68 4.64
C ASP A 94 10.35 -2.52 5.08
N PHE A 95 9.51 -2.94 4.13
CA PHE A 95 8.39 -3.81 4.45
C PHE A 95 8.85 -5.16 5.03
N LYS A 96 9.93 -5.74 4.48
CA LYS A 96 10.59 -6.93 5.05
C LYS A 96 11.15 -6.68 6.44
N MET A 97 11.66 -5.49 6.73
CA MET A 97 12.10 -5.12 8.08
C MET A 97 10.94 -5.03 9.08
N ILE A 98 9.74 -4.68 8.62
CA ILE A 98 8.52 -4.62 9.46
C ILE A 98 7.92 -6.02 9.69
N PHE A 99 7.79 -6.83 8.63
CA PHE A 99 6.96 -8.04 8.64
C PHE A 99 7.73 -9.35 8.41
N GLY A 100 9.02 -9.27 8.06
CA GLY A 100 9.82 -10.42 7.65
C GLY A 100 9.57 -10.85 6.21
N GLU A 101 10.48 -11.69 5.71
CA GLU A 101 10.48 -12.23 4.34
C GLU A 101 9.21 -13.02 4.03
N ASP A 102 8.76 -13.86 4.97
CA ASP A 102 7.62 -14.75 4.77
C ASP A 102 6.32 -13.99 4.48
N ILE A 103 6.08 -12.87 5.17
CA ILE A 103 4.91 -12.03 4.92
C ILE A 103 5.10 -11.22 3.63
N SER A 104 6.28 -10.64 3.41
CA SER A 104 6.55 -9.79 2.24
C SER A 104 6.31 -10.50 0.91
N ARG A 105 6.61 -11.79 0.81
CA ARG A 105 6.44 -12.58 -0.43
C ARG A 105 5.03 -13.12 -0.66
N LYS A 106 4.11 -13.04 0.33
CA LYS A 106 2.82 -13.74 0.27
C LYS A 106 1.98 -13.35 -0.94
N PHE A 107 1.88 -12.06 -1.23
CA PHE A 107 1.05 -11.57 -2.31
C PHE A 107 1.52 -12.11 -3.66
N ILE A 108 2.78 -11.89 -4.02
CA ILE A 108 3.34 -12.38 -5.29
C ILE A 108 3.29 -13.91 -5.37
N ALA A 109 3.58 -14.62 -4.28
CA ALA A 109 3.59 -16.08 -4.28
C ALA A 109 2.20 -16.71 -4.43
N LYS A 110 1.17 -16.12 -3.80
CA LYS A 110 -0.18 -16.71 -3.74
C LYS A 110 -1.17 -16.07 -4.70
N TRP A 111 -0.95 -14.84 -5.16
CA TRP A 111 -1.91 -14.14 -6.00
C TRP A 111 -2.18 -14.86 -7.32
N PRO A 112 -1.18 -15.26 -8.13
CA PRO A 112 -1.44 -15.85 -9.44
C PRO A 112 -2.12 -17.23 -9.37
N THR A 113 -1.73 -18.05 -8.41
CA THR A 113 -2.09 -19.49 -8.35
C THR A 113 -3.22 -19.79 -7.38
N PHE A 114 -3.33 -19.03 -6.28
CA PHE A 114 -4.34 -19.29 -5.26
C PHE A 114 -5.49 -18.29 -5.34
N TYR A 115 -5.21 -16.99 -5.18
CA TYR A 115 -6.26 -15.98 -5.04
C TYR A 115 -6.91 -15.59 -6.37
N LYS A 116 -6.14 -15.30 -7.41
CA LYS A 116 -6.65 -14.86 -8.73
C LYS A 116 -7.73 -15.82 -9.28
N PRO A 117 -7.49 -17.14 -9.42
CA PRO A 117 -8.51 -18.00 -9.99
C PRO A 117 -9.73 -18.14 -9.08
N ARG A 118 -9.56 -18.15 -7.75
CA ARG A 118 -10.67 -18.19 -6.77
C ARG A 118 -11.54 -16.93 -6.83
N VAL A 119 -10.92 -15.75 -6.97
CA VAL A 119 -11.64 -14.48 -7.15
C VAL A 119 -12.41 -14.51 -8.47
N ILE A 120 -11.80 -14.97 -9.56
CA ILE A 120 -12.48 -15.10 -10.86
C ILE A 120 -13.69 -16.04 -10.75
N THR A 121 -13.54 -17.22 -10.15
CA THR A 121 -14.64 -18.16 -9.91
C THR A 121 -15.73 -17.55 -9.05
N ALA A 122 -15.36 -16.90 -7.94
CA ALA A 122 -16.31 -16.22 -7.05
C ALA A 122 -17.13 -15.16 -7.79
N CYS A 123 -16.50 -14.42 -8.72
CA CYS A 123 -17.16 -13.40 -9.54
C CYS A 123 -18.13 -14.03 -10.55
N LYS A 124 -17.76 -15.16 -11.19
CA LYS A 124 -18.63 -15.88 -12.13
C LYS A 124 -19.89 -16.42 -11.46
N ASP A 125 -19.80 -16.82 -10.19
CA ASP A 125 -20.94 -17.31 -9.40
C ASP A 125 -21.86 -16.20 -8.88
N LEU A 126 -21.49 -14.92 -9.04
CA LEU A 126 -22.40 -13.81 -8.75
C LEU A 126 -23.51 -13.85 -9.81
N ARG A 127 -24.77 -13.90 -9.38
CA ARG A 127 -25.92 -13.81 -10.29
C ARG A 127 -25.69 -12.64 -11.26
N PRO A 128 -25.89 -12.81 -12.58
CA PRO A 128 -25.75 -11.74 -13.58
C PRO A 128 -26.70 -10.58 -13.27
N GLY A 129 -26.27 -9.70 -12.38
CA GLY A 129 -26.95 -8.48 -11.97
C GLY A 129 -26.10 -7.32 -12.44
N THR A 130 -26.36 -6.90 -13.67
CA THR A 130 -26.08 -5.58 -14.31
C THR A 130 -24.72 -4.90 -14.16
N HIS A 131 -23.65 -5.53 -13.65
CA HIS A 131 -22.31 -4.94 -13.70
C HIS A 131 -21.14 -5.95 -13.71
N VAL A 132 -21.42 -7.26 -13.69
CA VAL A 132 -20.36 -8.29 -13.68
C VAL A 132 -19.76 -8.47 -15.08
N ASP A 133 -20.60 -8.41 -16.12
CA ASP A 133 -20.14 -8.48 -17.51
C ASP A 133 -19.33 -7.24 -17.88
N ASP A 134 -19.67 -6.04 -17.39
CA ASP A 134 -18.85 -4.83 -17.60
C ASP A 134 -17.48 -4.93 -16.93
N LEU A 135 -17.41 -5.56 -15.74
CA LEU A 135 -16.16 -5.82 -15.01
C LEU A 135 -15.27 -6.87 -15.70
N LEU A 136 -15.90 -7.89 -16.28
CA LEU A 136 -15.22 -8.95 -17.03
C LEU A 136 -14.78 -8.45 -18.42
N SER A 137 -15.58 -7.57 -19.05
CA SER A 137 -15.31 -6.97 -20.36
C SER A 137 -14.37 -5.77 -20.28
N ALA A 138 -14.27 -5.09 -19.14
CA ALA A 138 -13.26 -4.04 -18.89
C ALA A 138 -11.81 -4.57 -18.85
N GLN A 139 -11.61 -5.89 -18.98
CA GLN A 139 -10.31 -6.45 -19.33
C GLN A 139 -9.90 -6.16 -20.78
N GLU A 140 -10.83 -5.75 -21.67
CA GLU A 140 -10.56 -5.63 -23.11
C GLU A 140 -10.71 -4.25 -23.72
N GLU A 141 -11.52 -3.28 -23.24
CA GLU A 141 -11.49 -1.92 -23.81
C GLU A 141 -12.21 -0.86 -22.96
N SER A 142 -11.71 0.38 -23.03
CA SER A 142 -12.15 1.58 -22.30
C SER A 142 -13.29 2.33 -23.01
N ASN A 143 -14.25 2.92 -22.26
CA ASN A 143 -14.72 4.31 -22.43
C ASN A 143 -15.85 4.77 -21.48
N ASP A 144 -15.65 6.00 -20.96
CA ASP A 144 -16.53 7.17 -20.74
C ASP A 144 -17.71 7.21 -19.72
N TYR A 145 -17.80 8.39 -19.08
CA TYR A 145 -18.35 8.69 -17.75
C TYR A 145 -19.89 8.78 -17.59
N GLY A 146 -20.38 8.49 -16.38
CA GLY A 146 -21.75 8.78 -15.95
C GLY A 146 -21.92 8.89 -14.41
N LYS A 147 -21.98 10.12 -13.91
CA LYS A 147 -22.02 10.56 -12.51
C LYS A 147 -23.30 10.16 -11.74
N LYS A 148 -23.18 9.48 -10.59
CA LYS A 148 -24.11 9.61 -9.42
C LYS A 148 -23.36 9.33 -8.11
N MET A 149 -23.64 10.14 -7.08
CA MET A 149 -23.15 9.95 -5.72
C MET A 149 -23.74 8.64 -5.16
N GLY A 150 -22.97 7.57 -5.22
CA GLY A 150 -23.37 6.19 -4.99
C GLY A 150 -22.14 5.30 -5.15
N LYS A 151 -22.19 4.06 -4.65
CA LYS A 151 -21.13 3.04 -4.70
C LYS A 151 -20.09 3.32 -5.80
N VAL A 152 -18.86 3.63 -5.39
CA VAL A 152 -17.72 3.87 -6.29
C VAL A 152 -17.71 2.76 -7.33
N SER A 153 -17.79 3.12 -8.61
CA SER A 153 -17.76 2.13 -9.69
C SER A 153 -16.39 1.45 -9.71
N ALA A 154 -16.28 0.31 -10.39
CA ALA A 154 -14.99 -0.36 -10.51
C ALA A 154 -13.95 0.50 -11.24
N SER A 155 -14.38 1.29 -12.23
CA SER A 155 -13.51 2.22 -12.95
C SER A 155 -13.05 3.37 -12.06
N ASP A 156 -13.97 3.96 -11.29
CA ASP A 156 -13.61 5.03 -10.35
C ASP A 156 -12.63 4.50 -9.29
N ALA A 157 -12.86 3.29 -8.78
CA ALA A 157 -11.94 2.63 -7.86
C ALA A 157 -10.56 2.37 -8.50
N ALA A 158 -10.52 1.96 -9.76
CA ALA A 158 -9.27 1.76 -10.49
C ALA A 158 -8.47 3.07 -10.66
N ASP A 159 -9.15 4.19 -10.94
CA ASP A 159 -8.52 5.51 -11.07
C ASP A 159 -7.91 6.02 -9.75
N HIS A 160 -8.41 5.54 -8.61
CA HIS A 160 -7.80 5.77 -7.29
C HIS A 160 -6.55 4.90 -7.05
N VAL A 161 -6.44 3.74 -7.72
CA VAL A 161 -5.29 2.83 -7.58
C VAL A 161 -4.16 3.18 -8.54
N ILE A 162 -4.46 3.41 -9.82
CA ILE A 162 -3.46 3.57 -10.87
C ILE A 162 -3.83 4.68 -11.86
N LYS A 163 -2.86 5.53 -12.18
CA LYS A 163 -2.93 6.55 -13.23
C LYS A 163 -1.94 6.23 -14.33
N PHE A 164 -2.27 6.63 -15.56
CA PHE A 164 -1.40 6.45 -16.72
C PHE A 164 -0.91 7.79 -17.24
N VAL A 165 0.38 7.86 -17.57
CA VAL A 165 0.99 9.01 -18.26
C VAL A 165 1.78 8.53 -19.45
N LYS A 166 1.66 9.25 -20.57
CA LYS A 166 2.41 8.96 -21.78
C LYS A 166 3.89 9.33 -21.62
N VAL A 167 4.80 8.48 -22.10
CA VAL A 167 6.24 8.78 -22.18
C VAL A 167 6.46 10.14 -22.85
N GLY A 168 7.38 10.94 -22.28
CA GLY A 168 7.68 12.31 -22.71
C GLY A 168 6.87 13.39 -21.98
N THR A 169 5.85 13.03 -21.21
CA THR A 169 5.17 13.98 -20.32
C THR A 169 6.06 14.33 -19.14
N SER A 170 6.17 15.62 -18.81
CA SER A 170 6.91 16.07 -17.62
C SER A 170 6.26 15.55 -16.33
N MET A 171 7.08 14.94 -15.47
CA MET A 171 6.66 14.45 -14.16
C MET A 171 6.17 15.62 -13.27
N ASP A 172 6.87 16.75 -13.27
CA ASP A 172 6.50 17.92 -12.47
C ASP A 172 5.14 18.49 -12.91
N THR A 173 4.89 18.55 -14.22
CA THR A 173 3.61 19.01 -14.76
C THR A 173 2.47 18.06 -14.39
N PHE A 174 2.74 16.75 -14.35
CA PHE A 174 1.75 15.76 -13.90
C PHE A 174 1.47 15.92 -12.41
N LEU A 175 2.50 15.94 -11.57
CA LEU A 175 2.38 16.05 -10.12
C LEU A 175 1.64 17.32 -9.71
N GLY A 176 1.88 18.45 -10.38
CA GLY A 176 1.17 19.71 -10.13
C GLY A 176 -0.34 19.68 -10.44
N ARG A 177 -0.84 18.68 -11.17
CA ARG A 177 -2.27 18.51 -11.51
C ARG A 177 -2.97 17.46 -10.67
N VAL A 178 -2.21 16.58 -10.02
CA VAL A 178 -2.79 15.45 -9.30
C VAL A 178 -3.31 15.91 -7.94
N GLY A 179 -4.50 15.44 -7.57
CA GLY A 179 -5.11 15.69 -6.27
C GLY A 179 -4.38 15.02 -5.09
N SER A 180 -4.90 15.25 -3.89
CA SER A 180 -4.27 14.85 -2.63
C SER A 180 -4.45 13.39 -2.22
N THR A 181 -5.25 12.60 -2.93
CA THR A 181 -5.46 11.18 -2.63
C THR A 181 -4.22 10.37 -3.01
N GLN A 182 -3.34 10.18 -2.03
CA GLN A 182 -2.07 9.45 -2.09
C GLN A 182 -1.97 8.48 -0.92
N PRO A 183 -1.22 7.37 -1.07
CA PRO A 183 -0.44 7.01 -2.24
C PRO A 183 -1.27 6.34 -3.35
N PHE A 184 -0.82 6.47 -4.60
CA PHE A 184 -1.37 5.76 -5.76
C PHE A 184 -0.26 5.37 -6.74
N LEU A 185 -0.55 4.47 -7.68
CA LEU A 185 0.42 4.00 -8.67
C LEU A 185 0.38 4.87 -9.93
N LEU A 186 1.54 5.19 -10.48
CA LEU A 186 1.68 5.84 -11.78
C LEU A 186 2.38 4.87 -12.74
N GLY A 187 1.66 4.48 -13.80
CA GLY A 187 2.23 3.77 -14.94
C GLY A 187 2.65 4.75 -16.04
N VAL A 188 3.91 4.67 -16.46
CA VAL A 188 4.46 5.48 -17.57
C VAL A 188 4.74 4.56 -18.76
N GLY A 189 4.17 4.88 -19.92
CA GLY A 189 4.30 4.06 -21.12
C GLY A 189 3.84 4.76 -22.39
N GLU A 190 3.93 4.09 -23.53
CA GLU A 190 3.43 4.65 -24.80
C GLU A 190 1.89 4.59 -24.87
N LYS A 191 1.33 3.52 -24.31
CA LYS A 191 -0.10 3.20 -24.26
C LYS A 191 -0.42 2.54 -22.92
N LYS A 192 -1.70 2.55 -22.50
CA LYS A 192 -2.16 1.86 -21.28
C LYS A 192 -1.85 0.35 -21.30
N SER A 193 -1.83 -0.26 -22.49
CA SER A 193 -1.48 -1.67 -22.69
C SER A 193 0.04 -1.94 -22.77
N SER A 194 0.87 -0.90 -22.78
CA SER A 194 2.34 -1.00 -22.89
C SER A 194 3.00 -0.01 -21.92
N ILE A 195 2.94 -0.36 -20.64
CA ILE A 195 3.58 0.38 -19.54
C ILE A 195 5.04 -0.07 -19.43
N GLN A 196 5.95 0.90 -19.36
CA GLN A 196 7.40 0.69 -19.30
C GLN A 196 7.95 0.84 -17.88
N LYS A 197 7.39 1.75 -17.09
CA LYS A 197 7.83 2.04 -15.72
C LYS A 197 6.66 2.27 -14.80
N PHE A 198 6.83 1.91 -13.54
CA PHE A 198 5.88 2.17 -12.47
C PHE A 198 6.51 3.03 -11.38
N TYR A 199 5.69 3.90 -10.78
CA TYR A 199 6.08 4.74 -9.65
C TYR A 199 4.97 4.71 -8.60
N VAL A 200 5.33 4.69 -7.32
CA VAL A 200 4.41 5.04 -6.24
C VAL A 200 4.46 6.55 -6.05
N ILE A 201 3.32 7.23 -6.18
CA ILE A 201 3.23 8.66 -5.92
C ILE A 201 2.84 8.86 -4.45
N LEU A 202 3.69 9.55 -3.70
CA LEU A 202 3.50 9.87 -2.29
C LEU A 202 4.08 11.26 -2.00
N ASP A 203 3.37 12.08 -1.22
CA ASP A 203 3.74 13.47 -0.89
C ASP A 203 4.22 14.28 -2.12
N GLN A 204 3.52 14.15 -3.25
CA GLN A 204 3.85 14.80 -4.52
C GLN A 204 5.23 14.41 -5.07
N LYS A 205 5.76 13.25 -4.69
CA LYS A 205 7.04 12.71 -5.17
C LYS A 205 6.82 11.34 -5.82
N ALA A 206 7.62 11.03 -6.82
CA ALA A 206 7.58 9.77 -7.54
C ALA A 206 8.66 8.82 -7.03
N ILE A 207 8.26 7.75 -6.33
CA ILE A 207 9.15 6.69 -5.86
C ILE A 207 9.20 5.61 -6.95
N PRO A 208 10.35 5.33 -7.58
CA PRO A 208 10.44 4.32 -8.63
C PRO A 208 10.21 2.91 -8.08
N CYS A 209 9.33 2.15 -8.72
CA CYS A 209 9.14 0.74 -8.44
C CYS A 209 10.26 -0.11 -9.08
N GLU A 210 10.57 -1.26 -8.48
CA GLU A 210 11.40 -2.29 -9.11
C GLU A 210 10.56 -3.18 -10.06
N ALA A 211 9.25 -3.24 -9.80
CA ALA A 211 8.28 -4.01 -10.54
C ALA A 211 8.24 -3.74 -12.06
N GLN A 212 8.14 -4.83 -12.82
CA GLN A 212 7.96 -4.83 -14.28
C GLN A 212 6.52 -5.10 -14.72
N THR A 213 5.62 -5.40 -13.78
CA THR A 213 4.22 -5.73 -14.06
C THR A 213 3.30 -4.94 -13.14
N ALA A 214 2.07 -4.68 -13.58
CA ALA A 214 1.08 -3.96 -12.76
C ALA A 214 0.76 -4.69 -11.44
N VAL A 215 0.79 -6.03 -11.43
CA VAL A 215 0.55 -6.83 -10.21
C VAL A 215 1.69 -6.65 -9.21
N ALA A 216 2.94 -6.68 -9.67
CA ALA A 216 4.09 -6.42 -8.81
C ALA A 216 4.17 -4.95 -8.37
N ALA A 217 3.75 -4.02 -9.22
CA ALA A 217 3.73 -2.61 -8.86
C ALA A 217 2.64 -2.30 -7.82
N PHE A 218 1.48 -2.98 -7.90
CA PHE A 218 0.45 -2.92 -6.86
C PHE A 218 0.94 -3.49 -5.52
N ASP A 219 1.74 -4.56 -5.56
CA ASP A 219 2.38 -5.12 -4.36
C ASP A 219 3.23 -4.05 -3.64
N GLU A 220 4.06 -3.31 -4.39
CA GLU A 220 4.85 -2.21 -3.85
C GLU A 220 3.97 -1.05 -3.33
N LEU A 221 2.90 -0.68 -4.04
CA LEU A 221 1.94 0.34 -3.57
C LEU A 221 1.29 -0.08 -2.24
N PHE A 222 0.87 -1.34 -2.12
CA PHE A 222 0.31 -1.85 -0.87
C PHE A 222 1.34 -1.76 0.27
N LYS A 223 2.57 -2.19 0.03
CA LYS A 223 3.68 -2.13 1.00
C LYS A 223 3.98 -0.70 1.45
N ALA A 224 3.94 0.26 0.52
CA ALA A 224 4.18 1.69 0.79
C ALA A 224 3.27 2.23 1.90
N HIS A 225 2.03 1.75 2.01
CA HIS A 225 1.12 2.18 3.07
C HIS A 225 1.71 1.92 4.47
N PHE A 226 2.32 0.75 4.67
CA PHE A 226 2.93 0.38 5.94
C PHE A 226 4.31 1.02 6.14
N VAL A 227 5.10 1.13 5.07
CA VAL A 227 6.45 1.72 5.13
C VAL A 227 6.39 3.20 5.52
N PHE A 228 5.40 3.93 5.02
CA PHE A 228 5.24 5.37 5.27
C PHE A 228 4.11 5.71 6.25
N ALA A 229 3.52 4.71 6.91
CA ALA A 229 2.40 4.87 7.85
C ALA A 229 1.26 5.77 7.32
N VAL A 230 0.86 5.54 6.06
CA VAL A 230 -0.21 6.28 5.40
C VAL A 230 -1.50 5.49 5.35
N SER A 231 -2.61 6.18 5.59
CA SER A 231 -3.95 5.58 5.58
C SER A 231 -4.31 5.09 4.19
N TYR A 232 -5.17 4.08 4.12
CA TYR A 232 -5.85 3.73 2.87
C TYR A 232 -6.79 4.86 2.45
N ASP A 233 -6.95 5.02 1.14
CA ASP A 233 -8.04 5.82 0.57
C ASP A 233 -9.39 5.29 1.08
N ASP A 234 -10.27 6.19 1.52
CA ASP A 234 -11.57 5.86 2.11
C ASP A 234 -12.47 5.07 1.14
N ALA A 235 -12.43 5.39 -0.15
CA ALA A 235 -13.18 4.66 -1.19
C ALA A 235 -12.61 3.25 -1.41
N LEU A 236 -11.32 3.04 -1.16
CA LEU A 236 -10.64 1.75 -1.32
C LEU A 236 -10.44 1.00 -0.01
N PHE A 237 -10.94 1.51 1.11
CA PHE A 237 -10.66 0.95 2.44
C PHE A 237 -10.98 -0.54 2.54
N SER A 238 -12.14 -0.98 2.04
CA SER A 238 -12.52 -2.41 2.07
C SER A 238 -11.64 -3.26 1.14
N PHE A 239 -11.22 -2.71 0.00
CA PHE A 239 -10.33 -3.39 -0.93
C PHE A 239 -8.94 -3.59 -0.31
N TYR A 240 -8.33 -2.53 0.23
CA TYR A 240 -7.03 -2.65 0.90
C TYR A 240 -7.09 -3.51 2.15
N THR A 241 -8.17 -3.42 2.94
CA THR A 241 -8.37 -4.29 4.10
C THR A 241 -8.45 -5.76 3.68
N PHE A 242 -9.12 -6.07 2.56
CA PHE A 242 -9.14 -7.41 1.99
C PHE A 242 -7.72 -7.88 1.63
N ILE A 243 -6.92 -7.07 0.95
CA ILE A 243 -5.53 -7.42 0.61
C ILE A 243 -4.70 -7.65 1.87
N GLN A 244 -4.77 -6.74 2.85
CA GLN A 244 -4.05 -6.82 4.13
C GLN A 244 -4.33 -8.12 4.87
N THR A 245 -5.61 -8.41 5.10
CA THR A 245 -6.03 -9.46 6.02
C THR A 245 -6.19 -10.81 5.32
N THR A 246 -6.59 -10.84 4.06
CA THR A 246 -6.88 -12.09 3.34
C THR A 246 -5.69 -12.58 2.53
N VAL A 247 -4.97 -11.68 1.87
CA VAL A 247 -3.84 -12.05 1.00
C VAL A 247 -2.53 -12.09 1.78
N TYR A 248 -2.22 -11.00 2.49
CA TYR A 248 -1.02 -10.92 3.33
C TYR A 248 -1.18 -11.60 4.69
N GLY A 249 -2.41 -11.71 5.20
CA GLY A 249 -2.65 -12.26 6.54
C GLY A 249 -2.09 -11.39 7.65
N ILE A 250 -2.05 -10.06 7.45
CA ILE A 250 -1.66 -9.07 8.44
C ILE A 250 -2.89 -8.68 9.26
N ASP A 251 -2.73 -8.59 10.59
CA ASP A 251 -3.77 -8.15 11.55
C ASP A 251 -5.10 -8.94 11.46
N VAL A 252 -5.01 -10.24 11.13
CA VAL A 252 -6.19 -11.09 11.04
C VAL A 252 -6.88 -11.17 12.41
N GLY A 253 -8.15 -10.77 12.44
CA GLY A 253 -8.97 -10.76 13.67
C GLY A 253 -8.82 -9.49 14.52
N THR A 254 -7.82 -8.65 14.28
CA THR A 254 -7.64 -7.37 14.98
C THR A 254 -8.03 -6.17 14.13
N ALA A 255 -7.82 -6.24 12.81
CA ALA A 255 -8.16 -5.18 11.88
C ALA A 255 -9.64 -4.83 11.83
N ARG A 256 -9.93 -3.54 11.72
CA ARG A 256 -11.26 -3.01 11.38
C ARG A 256 -11.67 -3.43 9.97
N GLU A 257 -12.25 -4.61 9.86
CA GLU A 257 -12.77 -5.13 8.59
C GLU A 257 -14.30 -5.21 8.58
N SER A 258 -14.90 -4.97 7.41
CA SER A 258 -16.35 -5.08 7.24
C SER A 258 -16.78 -6.54 7.25
N PRO A 259 -18.04 -6.86 7.65
CA PRO A 259 -18.57 -8.22 7.60
C PRO A 259 -18.44 -8.84 6.20
N ARG A 260 -18.56 -8.02 5.15
CA ARG A 260 -18.42 -8.45 3.76
C ARG A 260 -17.01 -8.93 3.42
N VAL A 261 -15.97 -8.26 3.93
CA VAL A 261 -14.57 -8.69 3.73
C VAL A 261 -14.33 -10.06 4.40
N LYS A 262 -14.88 -10.27 5.62
CA LYS A 262 -14.81 -11.56 6.31
C LYS A 262 -15.49 -12.67 5.53
N GLU A 263 -16.71 -12.40 5.05
CA GLU A 263 -17.47 -13.35 4.24
C GLU A 263 -16.71 -13.74 2.97
N ILE A 264 -16.14 -12.76 2.24
CA ILE A 264 -15.34 -13.02 1.04
C ILE A 264 -14.10 -13.86 1.38
N ARG A 265 -13.40 -13.58 2.49
CA ARG A 265 -12.25 -14.40 2.91
C ARG A 265 -12.62 -15.86 3.08
N VAL A 266 -13.68 -16.12 3.85
CA VAL A 266 -14.15 -17.49 4.11
C VAL A 266 -14.59 -18.16 2.82
N ARG A 267 -15.34 -17.43 1.97
CA ARG A 267 -15.79 -17.95 0.67
C ARG A 267 -14.61 -18.35 -0.22
N LEU A 268 -13.60 -17.49 -0.38
CA LEU A 268 -12.44 -17.80 -1.21
C LEU A 268 -11.67 -19.02 -0.71
N GLN A 269 -11.58 -19.24 0.60
CA GLN A 269 -10.94 -20.42 1.16
C GLN A 269 -11.67 -21.73 0.81
N ASN A 270 -12.98 -21.66 0.59
CA ASN A 270 -13.83 -22.82 0.31
C ASN A 270 -14.10 -23.04 -1.19
N ILE A 271 -13.60 -22.16 -2.07
CA ILE A 271 -13.72 -22.36 -3.51
C ILE A 271 -12.67 -23.38 -3.96
N GLU A 272 -13.17 -24.48 -4.52
CA GLU A 272 -12.40 -25.42 -5.31
C GLU A 272 -12.20 -24.84 -6.72
N VAL A 273 -10.94 -24.84 -7.17
CA VAL A 273 -10.49 -24.36 -8.49
C VAL A 273 -9.78 -25.49 -9.17
#